data_AF-M4WYW0-F1
#
_entry.id   AF-M4WYW0-F1
#
_cell.length_a   1.000
_cell.length_b   1.000
_cell.length_c   1.000
_cell.angle_alpha   90.00
_cell.angle_beta   90.00
_cell.angle_gamma   90.00
#
_symmetry.space_group_name_H-M   'P 1'
#
loop_
_entity.id
_entity.type
_entity.pdbx_description
1 polymer ?
#
loop_
_entity_poly.entity_id
_entity_poly.type
_entity_poly.pdbx_seq_one_letter_code
_entity_poly.pdbx_strand_id
1 'polypeptide(L)'
;MKALYAVLAASLLLAGCSGNTVNRDSCASELNAAWKELDLAKAEGFAGTVSYSKAFTLITAAKTEQQVESYGGCLDKATKARYYIKESRAGR
;
A
#
# COMPACT_ATOMS: atom_id res chain seq x y z
N MET A 1 14.25 28.39 -34.72
CA MET A 1 14.60 28.71 -33.31
C MET A 1 13.41 28.59 -32.35
N LYS A 2 12.23 29.22 -32.58
CA LYS A 2 11.04 29.10 -31.69
C LYS A 2 10.57 27.65 -31.43
N ALA A 3 10.60 26.79 -32.45
CA ALA A 3 10.22 25.38 -32.29
C ALA A 3 11.16 24.58 -31.36
N LEU A 4 12.44 24.95 -31.29
CA LEU A 4 13.42 24.28 -30.43
C LEU A 4 13.13 24.57 -28.94
N TYR A 5 12.76 25.82 -28.63
CA TYR A 5 12.34 26.22 -27.28
C TYR A 5 11.03 25.56 -26.84
N ALA A 6 10.08 25.38 -27.77
CA ALA A 6 8.83 24.67 -27.47
C ALA A 6 9.05 23.20 -27.14
N VAL A 7 9.96 22.51 -27.86
CA VAL A 7 10.32 21.12 -27.59
C VAL A 7 11.08 20.97 -26.26
N LEU A 8 12.00 21.89 -25.96
CA LEU A 8 12.69 21.93 -24.67
C LEU A 8 11.71 22.18 -23.51
N ALA A 9 10.80 23.15 -23.63
CA ALA A 9 9.78 23.42 -22.61
C ALA A 9 8.84 22.23 -22.39
N ALA A 10 8.45 21.53 -23.46
CA ALA A 10 7.64 20.31 -23.35
C ALA A 10 8.38 19.20 -22.60
N SER A 11 9.68 19.00 -22.85
CA SER A 11 10.46 17.95 -22.19
C SER A 11 10.60 18.13 -20.66
N LEU A 12 10.62 19.37 -20.16
CA LEU A 12 10.64 19.64 -18.71
C LEU A 12 9.32 19.26 -18.02
N LEU A 13 8.19 19.29 -18.72
CA LEU A 13 6.89 18.90 -18.15
C LEU A 13 6.77 17.39 -17.92
N LEU A 14 7.52 16.56 -18.66
CA LEU A 14 7.54 15.11 -18.48
C LEU A 14 8.51 14.62 -17.39
N ALA A 15 9.42 15.47 -16.91
CA ALA A 15 10.39 15.10 -15.87
C ALA A 15 9.79 15.05 -14.45
N GLY A 16 8.49 15.39 -14.29
CA GLY A 16 7.80 15.40 -13.00
C GLY A 16 7.40 14.02 -12.43
N CYS A 17 7.44 12.95 -13.24
CA CYS A 17 7.21 11.58 -12.76
C CYS A 17 8.52 10.92 -12.31
N SER A 18 9.18 11.50 -11.30
CA SER A 18 10.25 10.81 -10.58
C SER A 18 9.61 9.76 -9.67
N GLY A 19 9.49 8.52 -10.13
CA GLY A 19 8.93 7.43 -9.34
C GLY A 19 9.74 7.20 -8.05
N ASN A 20 9.08 7.33 -6.90
CA ASN A 20 9.72 7.14 -5.60
C ASN A 20 10.01 5.64 -5.40
N THR A 21 11.26 5.21 -5.28
CA THR A 21 11.54 3.77 -5.12
C THR A 21 11.80 3.36 -3.66
N VAL A 22 11.86 4.34 -2.74
CA VAL A 22 12.15 4.08 -1.33
C VAL A 22 11.00 3.29 -0.70
N ASN A 23 11.31 2.16 -0.05
CA ASN A 23 10.35 1.21 0.52
C ASN A 23 9.46 0.46 -0.49
N ARG A 24 9.72 0.55 -1.80
CA ARG A 24 8.90 -0.12 -2.82
C ARG A 24 8.77 -1.63 -2.58
N ASP A 25 9.90 -2.31 -2.42
CA ASP A 25 9.91 -3.76 -2.25
C ASP A 25 9.39 -4.18 -0.88
N SER A 26 9.69 -3.39 0.17
CA SER A 26 9.16 -3.61 1.52
C SER A 26 7.64 -3.49 1.55
N CYS A 27 7.07 -2.43 0.94
CA CYS A 27 5.62 -2.26 0.79
C CYS A 27 5.02 -3.45 0.04
N ALA A 28 5.61 -3.87 -1.09
CA ALA A 28 5.10 -5.00 -1.86
C ALA A 28 5.11 -6.31 -1.05
N SER A 29 6.18 -6.59 -0.33
CA SER A 29 6.31 -7.77 0.53
C SER A 29 5.28 -7.76 1.66
N GLU A 30 5.22 -6.67 2.43
CA GLU A 30 4.32 -6.55 3.59
C GLU A 30 2.85 -6.53 3.18
N LEU A 31 2.51 -5.87 2.06
CA LEU A 31 1.15 -5.83 1.54
C LEU A 31 0.68 -7.22 1.09
N ASN A 32 1.54 -7.97 0.39
CA ASN A 32 1.23 -9.34 -0.01
C ASN A 32 1.08 -10.28 1.20
N ALA A 33 1.96 -10.14 2.20
CA ALA A 33 1.84 -10.89 3.44
C ALA A 33 0.53 -10.57 4.18
N ALA A 34 0.14 -9.29 4.27
CA ALA A 34 -1.09 -8.87 4.90
C ALA A 34 -2.34 -9.44 4.21
N TRP A 35 -2.40 -9.43 2.88
CA TRP A 35 -3.50 -10.08 2.13
C TRP A 35 -3.58 -11.58 2.44
N LYS A 36 -2.45 -12.29 2.42
CA LYS A 36 -2.40 -13.71 2.72
C LYS A 36 -2.87 -14.02 4.15
N GLU A 37 -2.40 -13.24 5.13
CA GLU A 37 -2.80 -13.38 6.53
C GLU A 37 -4.30 -13.09 6.73
N LEU A 38 -4.86 -12.12 6.01
CA LEU A 38 -6.29 -11.79 6.05
C LEU A 38 -7.15 -12.94 5.50
N ASP A 39 -6.76 -13.51 4.36
CA ASP A 39 -7.47 -14.64 3.76
C ASP A 39 -7.38 -15.90 4.60
N LEU A 40 -6.23 -16.16 5.23
CA LEU A 40 -6.10 -17.22 6.23
C LEU A 40 -7.04 -16.98 7.41
N ALA A 41 -7.13 -15.75 7.93
CA ALA A 41 -8.05 -15.44 9.03
C ALA A 41 -9.50 -15.67 8.64
N LYS A 42 -9.89 -15.32 7.41
CA LYS A 42 -11.23 -15.58 6.86
C LYS A 42 -11.54 -17.07 6.74
N ALA A 43 -10.56 -17.89 6.32
CA ALA A 43 -10.73 -19.32 6.15
C ALA A 43 -10.71 -20.11 7.46
N GLU A 44 -9.80 -19.78 8.38
CA GLU A 44 -9.67 -20.41 9.71
C GLU A 44 -10.76 -19.93 10.69
N GLY A 45 -11.33 -18.76 10.42
CA GLY A 45 -12.23 -18.06 11.31
C GLY A 45 -11.51 -17.02 12.18
N PHE A 46 -12.21 -15.92 12.46
CA PHE A 46 -11.74 -14.84 13.34
C PHE A 46 -12.82 -14.50 14.36
N ALA A 47 -12.41 -14.11 15.56
CA ALA A 47 -13.31 -13.76 16.66
C ALA A 47 -13.64 -12.26 16.69
N GLY A 48 -12.76 -11.40 16.20
CA GLY A 48 -12.89 -9.95 16.20
C GLY A 48 -13.27 -9.37 14.84
N THR A 49 -14.57 -9.19 14.58
CA THR A 49 -15.09 -8.63 13.30
C THR A 49 -14.65 -7.18 13.07
N VAL A 50 -14.55 -6.39 14.13
CA VAL A 50 -14.10 -4.99 14.07
C VAL A 50 -12.63 -4.91 13.66
N SER A 51 -11.76 -5.67 14.33
CA SER A 51 -10.33 -5.75 14.01
C SER A 51 -10.11 -6.31 12.60
N TYR A 52 -10.87 -7.31 12.18
CA TYR A 52 -10.83 -7.82 10.81
C TYR A 52 -11.20 -6.72 9.78
N SER A 53 -12.30 -6.00 10.01
CA SER A 53 -12.75 -4.93 9.11
C SER A 53 -11.75 -3.77 9.05
N LYS A 54 -11.12 -3.45 10.18
CA LYS A 54 -10.05 -2.45 10.27
C LYS A 54 -8.81 -2.86 9.49
N ALA A 55 -8.39 -4.12 9.63
CA ALA A 55 -7.31 -4.67 8.82
C ALA A 55 -7.61 -4.58 7.33
N PHE A 56 -8.80 -5.02 6.89
CA PHE A 56 -9.20 -4.97 5.49
C PHE A 56 -9.16 -3.52 4.92
N THR A 57 -9.67 -2.56 5.69
CA THR A 57 -9.62 -1.14 5.31
C THR A 57 -8.18 -0.64 5.16
N LEU A 58 -7.29 -0.97 6.11
CA LEU A 58 -5.89 -0.59 6.06
C LEU A 58 -5.14 -1.19 4.87
N ILE A 59 -5.37 -2.48 4.57
CA ILE A 59 -4.76 -3.15 3.41
C ILE A 59 -5.22 -2.50 2.10
N THR A 60 -6.51 -2.17 2.01
CA THR A 60 -7.07 -1.50 0.84
C THR A 60 -6.43 -0.13 0.65
N ALA A 61 -6.31 0.66 1.71
CA ALA A 61 -5.63 1.96 1.68
C ALA A 61 -4.14 1.84 1.34
N ALA A 62 -3.44 0.83 1.88
CA ALA A 62 -2.05 0.55 1.54
C ALA A 62 -1.86 0.23 0.05
N LYS A 63 -2.79 -0.51 -0.55
CA LYS A 63 -2.77 -0.80 -2.00
C LYS A 63 -2.98 0.44 -2.84
N THR A 64 -3.88 1.34 -2.44
CA THR A 64 -4.01 2.65 -3.09
C THR A 64 -2.72 3.44 -3.00
N GLU A 65 -2.07 3.46 -1.84
CA GLU A 65 -0.79 4.15 -1.65
C GLU A 65 0.35 3.53 -2.46
N GLN A 66 0.37 2.21 -2.63
CA GLN A 66 1.28 1.53 -3.55
C GLN A 66 1.06 1.98 -5.01
N GLN A 67 -0.20 2.12 -5.45
CA GLN A 67 -0.54 2.52 -6.82
C GLN A 67 -0.16 3.96 -7.14
N VAL A 68 -0.21 4.86 -6.15
CA VAL A 68 0.23 6.26 -6.30
C VAL A 68 1.69 6.47 -5.86
N GLU A 69 2.46 5.39 -5.72
CA GLU A 69 3.89 5.39 -5.39
C GLU A 69 4.24 6.03 -4.02
N SER A 70 3.27 6.08 -3.11
CA SER A 70 3.44 6.47 -1.70
C SER A 70 3.85 5.27 -0.85
N TYR A 71 5.03 4.72 -1.14
CA TYR A 71 5.49 3.45 -0.56
C TYR A 71 5.73 3.50 0.95
N GLY A 72 6.11 4.65 1.51
CA GLY A 72 6.24 4.82 2.96
C GLY A 72 4.89 4.67 3.70
N GLY A 73 3.84 5.30 3.17
CA GLY A 73 2.48 5.14 3.70
C GLY A 73 1.99 3.70 3.54
N CYS A 74 2.22 3.11 2.36
CA CYS A 74 1.87 1.72 2.10
C CYS A 74 2.48 0.78 3.15
N LEU A 75 3.79 0.91 3.41
CA LEU A 75 4.51 0.06 4.36
C LEU A 75 3.93 0.19 5.78
N ASP A 76 3.67 1.41 6.25
CA ASP A 76 3.06 1.66 7.56
C ASP A 76 1.67 1.01 7.68
N LYS A 77 0.81 1.20 6.68
CA LYS A 77 -0.56 0.65 6.69
C LYS A 77 -0.58 -0.87 6.54
N ALA A 78 0.28 -1.44 5.71
CA ALA A 78 0.43 -2.90 5.57
C ALA A 78 0.87 -3.52 6.90
N THR A 79 1.84 -2.91 7.59
CA THR A 79 2.30 -3.37 8.91
C THR A 79 1.18 -3.29 9.96
N LYS A 80 0.44 -2.18 10.00
CA LYS A 80 -0.72 -2.02 10.90
C LYS A 80 -1.84 -2.99 10.59
N ALA A 81 -2.08 -3.31 9.32
CA ALA A 81 -3.07 -4.30 8.95
C ALA A 81 -2.74 -5.68 9.52
N ARG A 82 -1.48 -6.13 9.40
CA ARG A 82 -1.02 -7.40 9.98
C ARG A 82 -1.22 -7.44 11.49
N TYR A 83 -1.00 -6.32 12.18
CA TYR A 83 -1.34 -6.20 13.59
C TYR A 83 -2.83 -6.46 13.85
N TYR A 84 -3.74 -5.78 13.14
CA TYR A 84 -5.18 -5.98 13.33
C TYR A 84 -5.69 -7.35 12.88
N ILE A 85 -5.03 -8.01 11.92
CA ILE A 85 -5.34 -9.41 11.58
C ILE A 85 -5.06 -10.31 12.78
N LYS A 86 -3.90 -10.13 13.44
CA LYS A 86 -3.57 -10.89 14.65
C LYS A 86 -4.57 -10.62 15.77
N GLU A 87 -4.96 -9.36 15.98
CA GLU A 87 -6.00 -9.00 16.96
C GLU A 87 -7.35 -9.66 16.62
N SER A 88 -7.75 -9.69 15.34
CA SER A 88 -9.01 -10.32 14.92
C SER A 88 -9.07 -11.81 15.25
N ARG A 89 -7.94 -12.52 15.15
CA ARG A 89 -7.84 -13.93 15.54
C ARG A 89 -7.86 -14.11 17.05
N ALA A 90 -7.27 -13.17 17.80
CA ALA A 90 -7.29 -13.16 19.26
C ALA A 90 -8.63 -12.71 19.86
N GLY A 91 -9.54 -12.16 19.05
CA GLY A 91 -10.83 -11.64 19.53
C GLY A 91 -10.74 -10.30 20.26
N ARG A 92 -9.72 -9.50 19.94
CA ARG A 92 -9.49 -8.16 20.52
C ARG A 92 -9.81 -7.03 19.55
#